data_AF-N9EXA1-F1
#
_entry.id   AF-N9EXA1-F1
#
_cell.length_a   1.000
_cell.length_b   1.000
_cell.length_c   1.000
_cell.angle_alpha   90.00
_cell.angle_beta   90.00
_cell.angle_gamma   90.00
#
_symmetry.space_group_name_H-M   'P 1'
#
loop_
_entity.id
_entity.type
_entity.pdbx_description
1 polymer ?
#
loop_
_entity_poly.entity_id
_entity_poly.type
_entity_poly.pdbx_seq_one_letter_code
_entity_poly.pdbx_strand_id
1 'polypeptide(L)' 'MMGMSIGHIALFIIIILVIFGTAKLKNLGKDVGGAVKDFRKAIKEDDQDSTHLK' A
#
# COMPACT_ATOMS: atom_id res chain seq x y z
N MET A 1 -1.54 15.20 26.69
CA MET A 1 -2.34 14.33 25.81
C MET A 1 -1.37 13.55 24.94
N MET A 2 -1.34 12.22 25.03
CA MET A 2 -0.44 11.41 24.20
C MET A 2 -0.91 11.48 22.75
N GLY A 3 -0.38 12.44 21.97
CA GLY A 3 -0.59 12.46 20.54
C GLY A 3 -0.06 11.17 19.93
N MET A 4 -0.76 10.63 18.93
CA MET A 4 -0.28 9.52 18.11
C MET A 4 1.02 9.94 17.42
N SER A 5 2.13 9.82 18.15
CA SER A 5 3.47 10.03 17.64
C SER A 5 3.80 8.89 16.69
N ILE A 6 4.53 9.21 15.62
CA ILE A 6 4.98 8.26 14.59
C ILE A 6 5.63 7.01 15.22
N GLY A 7 6.26 7.15 16.39
CA GLY A 7 6.88 6.04 17.13
C GLY A 7 5.90 4.98 17.64
N HIS A 8 4.67 5.36 18.02
CA HIS A 8 3.65 4.41 18.46
C HIS A 8 3.15 3.55 17.29
N ILE A 9 2.98 4.17 16.13
CA ILE A 9 2.56 3.46 14.91
C ILE A 9 3.65 2.46 14.50
N ALA A 10 4.93 2.84 14.57
CA ALA A 10 6.04 1.94 14.27
C ALA A 10 6.09 0.73 15.23
N LEU A 11 5.95 0.96 16.55
CA LEU A 11 5.93 -0.12 17.54
C LEU A 11 4.76 -1.10 17.31
N PHE A 12 3.59 -0.56 16.96
CA PHE A 12 2.40 -1.36 16.65
C PHE A 12 2.60 -2.22 15.40
N ILE A 13 3.18 -1.66 14.32
CA ILE A 13 3.54 -2.41 13.11
C ILE A 13 4.50 -3.56 13.44
N ILE A 14 5.50 -3.32 14.29
CA ILE A 14 6.46 -4.35 14.72
C ILE A 14 5.74 -5.50 15.43
N ILE A 15 4.80 -5.20 16.35
CA ILE A 15 4.03 -6.23 17.05
C ILE A 15 3.19 -7.05 16.07
N ILE A 16 2.51 -6.40 15.11
CA ILE A 16 1.75 -7.08 14.06
C ILE A 16 2.66 -8.00 13.25
N LEU A 17 3.85 -7.53 12.86
CA LEU A 17 4.81 -8.33 12.09
C LEU A 17 5.29 -9.56 12.86
N VAL A 18 5.45 -9.48 14.18
CA VAL A 18 5.85 -10.61 15.02
C VAL A 18 4.71 -11.63 15.14
N ILE A 19 3.47 -11.18 15.32
CA ILE A 19 2.30 -12.08 15.47
C ILE A 19 1.98 -12.81 14.16
N PHE A 20 1.91 -12.05 13.06
CA PHE A 20 1.51 -12.59 11.76
C PHE A 20 2.66 -13.22 10.98
N GLY A 21 3.90 -12.86 11.31
CA GLY A 21 5.09 -13.18 10.53
C GLY A 21 5.14 -12.39 9.22
N THR A 22 6.36 -12.18 8.71
CA THR A 22 6.59 -11.46 7.44
C THR A 22 6.12 -12.24 6.21
N ALA A 23 6.04 -13.57 6.29
CA ALA A 23 5.65 -14.43 5.17
C ALA A 23 4.18 -14.21 4.75
N LYS A 24 3.25 -14.14 5.72
CA LYS A 24 1.83 -13.88 5.43
C LYS A 24 1.62 -12.46 4.91
N LEU A 25 2.33 -11.48 5.48
CA LEU A 25 2.25 -10.09 5.04
C LEU A 25 2.81 -9.89 3.62
N LYS A 26 3.86 -10.63 3.24
CA LYS A 26 4.42 -10.62 1.88
C LYS A 26 3.45 -11.21 0.85
N ASN A 27 2.80 -12.32 1.16
CA ASN A 27 1.85 -12.93 0.23
C ASN A 27 0.62 -12.03 0.04
N LEU A 28 0.01 -11.56 1.14
CA LEU A 28 -1.11 -10.61 1.08
C LEU A 28 -0.71 -9.29 0.41
N GLY A 29 0.49 -8.78 0.69
CA GLY A 29 1.00 -7.55 0.08
C GLY A 29 1.25 -7.68 -1.42
N LYS A 30 1.62 -8.87 -1.91
CA LYS A 30 1.74 -9.12 -3.35
C LYS A 30 0.37 -9.13 -4.04
N ASP A 31 -0.61 -9.78 -3.44
CA ASP A 31 -1.95 -9.90 -4.04
C ASP A 31 -2.67 -8.55 -4.06
N VAL A 32 -2.67 -7.84 -2.92
CA VAL A 32 -3.25 -6.49 -2.81
C VAL A 32 -2.43 -5.48 -3.61
N GLY A 33 -1.10 -5.56 -3.56
CA GLY A 33 -0.21 -4.67 -4.29
C GLY A 33 -0.34 -4.82 -5.81
N GLY A 34 -0.57 -6.03 -6.31
CA GLY A 34 -0.87 -6.30 -7.72
C GLY A 34 -2.15 -5.59 -8.16
N ALA A 35 -3.24 -5.82 -7.44
CA ALA A 35 -4.54 -5.19 -7.75
C ALA A 35 -4.46 -3.65 -7.70
N VAL A 36 -3.79 -3.08 -6.69
CA VAL A 36 -3.61 -1.62 -6.56
C VAL A 36 -2.70 -1.07 -7.67
N LYS A 37 -1.68 -1.82 -8.10
CA LYS A 37 -0.81 -1.43 -9.21
C LYS A 37 -1.58 -1.35 -10.52
N ASP A 38 -2.40 -2.35 -10.81
CA ASP A 38 -3.22 -2.39 -12.03
C ASP A 38 -4.27 -1.28 -12.01
N PHE A 39 -4.90 -1.03 -10.85
CA PHE A 39 -5.82 0.10 -10.66
C PHE A 39 -5.14 1.45 -10.90
N ARG A 40 -3.94 1.66 -10.34
CA ARG A 40 -3.16 2.89 -10.56
C ARG A 40 -2.75 3.05 -12.02
N LYS A 41 -2.47 1.95 -12.71
CA LYS A 41 -2.10 1.96 -14.12
C LYS A 41 -3.28 2.37 -15.00
N ALA A 42 -4.46 1.79 -14.80
CA ALA A 42 -5.68 2.14 -15.53
C ALA A 42 -6.05 3.62 -15.37
N ILE A 43 -5.97 4.17 -14.16
CA ILE A 43 -6.21 5.60 -13.91
C ILE A 43 -5.21 6.50 -14.64
N LYS A 44 -3.94 6.07 -14.74
CA LYS A 44 -2.90 6.85 -15.43
C LYS A 44 -3.01 6.76 -16.95
N GLU A 45 -3.44 5.63 -17.50
CA GLU A 45 -3.63 5.45 -18.94
C GLU A 45 -4.79 6.33 -19.44
N ASP A 46 -5.89 6.43 -18.68
CA ASP A 46 -7.02 7.34 -18.97
C ASP A 46 -6.62 8.83 -18.99
N ASP A 47 -5.70 9.23 -18.09
CA ASP A 47 -5.16 10.59 -18.01
C ASP A 47 -4.19 10.91 -19.17
N GLN A 48 -3.46 9.90 -19.66
CA GLN A 48 -2.51 10.03 -20.78
C GLN A 48 -3.22 10.08 -22.14
N ASP A 49 -4.28 9.30 -22.35
CA ASP A 49 -5.07 9.31 -23.59
C ASP A 49 -5.78 10.65 -23.81
N SER A 50 -6.10 11.37 -22.73
CA SER A 50 -6.68 12.73 -22.77
C SER A 50 -5.71 13.81 -23.29
N THR A 51 -4.40 13.53 -23.35
CA THR A 51 -3.36 14.48 -23.79
C THR A 51 -2.98 14.33 -25.27
N HIS A 52 -3.30 13.19 -25.90
CA HIS A 52 -2.92 12.92 -27.30
C HIS A 52 -4.01 13.31 -28.34
N LEU A 53 -5.03 14.04 -27.90
CA LEU A 53 -6.14 14.55 -28.74
C LEU A 53 -6.21 16.10 -28.71
N LYS A 54 -5.07 16.77 -28.89
CA LYS A 54 -4.98 18.21 -29.17
C LYS A 54 -4.08 18.48 -30.37
#